data_AF-A0A660WDX7-F1
#
_entry.id   AF-A0A660WDX7-F1
#
_cell.length_a   1.000
_cell.length_b   1.000
_cell.length_c   1.000
_cell.angle_alpha   90.00
_cell.angle_beta   90.00
_cell.angle_gamma   90.00
#
_symmetry.space_group_name_H-M   'P 1'
#
loop_
_entity.id
_entity.type
_entity.pdbx_description
1 polymer ?
#
loop_
_entity_poly.entity_id
_entity_poly.type
_entity_poly.pdbx_seq_one_letter_code
_entity_poly.pdbx_strand_id
1 'polypeptide(L)'
;MKKIAVLLGVIFLFIIGCSYYYQQKREILQNLASAYQNRENLQGYTKTQILRKFGKPQLRKSYLKNELKIETWVYQNIYSFIEITFIKGVVTKVIYK
;
A
#
# COMPACT_ATOMS: atom_id res chain seq x y z
N MET A 1 7.12 -5.59 42.99
CA MET A 1 6.17 -6.45 42.23
C MET A 1 5.38 -5.69 41.17
N LYS A 2 4.64 -4.61 41.48
CA LYS A 2 3.84 -3.84 40.49
C LYS A 2 4.62 -3.32 39.27
N LYS A 3 5.85 -2.81 39.48
CA LYS A 3 6.71 -2.29 38.38
C LYS A 3 7.12 -3.36 37.36
N ILE A 4 7.31 -4.61 37.81
CA ILE A 4 7.70 -5.74 36.94
C ILE A 4 6.51 -6.17 36.08
N ALA A 5 5.29 -6.23 36.65
CA ALA A 5 4.09 -6.56 35.91
C ALA A 5 3.75 -5.50 34.83
N VAL A 6 3.93 -4.21 35.13
CA VAL A 6 3.76 -3.12 34.16
C VAL A 6 4.77 -3.24 33.01
N LEU A 7 6.04 -3.51 33.34
CA LEU A 7 7.09 -3.69 32.32
C LEU A 7 6.79 -4.89 31.41
N LEU A 8 6.37 -6.02 31.97
CA LEU A 8 5.99 -7.20 31.19
C LEU A 8 4.78 -6.92 30.29
N GLY A 9 3.79 -6.16 30.76
CA GLY A 9 2.64 -5.74 29.95
C GLY A 9 3.04 -4.86 28.76
N VAL A 10 3.97 -3.93 28.95
CA VAL A 10 4.49 -3.07 27.86
C VAL A 10 5.27 -3.90 26.83
N ILE A 11 6.13 -4.82 27.28
CA ILE A 11 6.87 -5.73 26.38
C ILE A 11 5.90 -6.60 25.57
N PHE A 12 4.86 -7.13 26.21
CA PHE A 12 3.86 -7.95 25.54
C PHE A 12 3.10 -7.17 24.46
N LEU A 13 2.64 -5.96 24.77
CA LEU A 13 1.99 -5.08 23.78
C LEU A 13 2.94 -4.71 22.62
N PHE A 14 4.22 -4.49 22.92
CA PHE A 14 5.22 -4.21 21.90
C PHE A 14 5.42 -5.39 20.95
N ILE A 15 5.52 -6.62 21.47
CA ILE A 15 5.66 -7.83 20.65
C ILE A 15 4.45 -8.02 19.75
N ILE A 16 3.22 -7.87 20.27
CA ILE A 16 1.99 -7.97 19.48
C ILE A 16 1.97 -6.90 18.39
N GLY A 17 2.27 -5.65 18.74
CA GLY A 17 2.29 -4.54 17.78
C GLY A 17 3.31 -4.77 16.66
N CYS A 18 4.51 -5.23 17.00
CA CYS A 18 5.51 -5.61 16.01
C CYS A 18 5.03 -6.76 15.12
N SER A 19 4.49 -7.84 15.70
CA SER A 19 3.98 -8.98 14.95
C SER A 19 2.90 -8.57 13.93
N TYR A 20 1.93 -7.77 14.38
CA TYR A 20 0.88 -7.22 13.52
C TYR A 20 1.45 -6.38 12.36
N TYR A 21 2.40 -5.49 12.66
CA TYR A 21 3.06 -4.67 11.64
C TYR A 21 3.77 -5.53 10.58
N TYR A 22 4.53 -6.55 11.01
CA TYR A 22 5.21 -7.46 10.08
C TYR A 22 4.23 -8.32 9.27
N GLN A 23 3.10 -8.73 9.86
CA GLN A 23 2.06 -9.44 9.13
C GLN A 23 1.46 -8.58 8.02
N GLN A 24 1.06 -7.35 8.32
CA GLN A 24 0.50 -6.41 7.35
C GLN A 24 1.49 -6.11 6.21
N LYS A 25 2.78 -5.93 6.55
CA LYS A 25 3.83 -5.71 5.54
C LYS A 25 3.98 -6.90 4.59
N ARG A 26 3.88 -8.14 5.09
CA ARG A 26 3.94 -9.35 4.25
C ARG A 26 2.74 -9.46 3.31
N GLU A 27 1.54 -9.18 3.81
CA GLU A 27 0.32 -9.19 3.02
C GLU A 27 0.38 -8.19 1.86
N ILE A 28 0.84 -6.96 2.12
CA ILE A 28 1.04 -5.93 1.09
C ILE A 28 2.01 -6.42 -0.01
N LEU A 29 3.13 -7.04 0.38
CA LEU A 29 4.12 -7.55 -0.58
C LEU A 29 3.56 -8.70 -1.42
N GLN A 30 2.78 -9.60 -0.82
CA GLN A 30 2.10 -10.69 -1.53
C GLN A 30 1.04 -10.14 -2.50
N ASN A 31 0.25 -9.15 -2.07
CA ASN A 31 -0.74 -8.49 -2.91
C ASN A 31 -0.08 -7.81 -4.11
N LEU A 32 1.04 -7.11 -3.92
CA LEU A 32 1.80 -6.50 -5.00
C LEU A 32 2.34 -7.54 -5.99
N ALA A 33 2.96 -8.61 -5.49
CA ALA A 33 3.50 -9.67 -6.33
C ALA A 33 2.38 -10.36 -7.15
N SER A 34 1.26 -10.70 -6.50
CA SER A 34 0.10 -11.31 -7.17
C SER A 34 -0.50 -10.38 -8.22
N ALA A 35 -0.73 -9.11 -7.88
CA ALA A 35 -1.29 -8.13 -8.82
C ALA A 35 -0.37 -7.93 -10.03
N TYR A 36 0.95 -7.92 -9.81
CA TYR A 36 1.94 -7.81 -10.87
C TYR A 36 1.97 -9.04 -11.78
N GLN A 37 2.09 -10.24 -11.20
CA GLN A 37 2.17 -11.51 -11.94
C GLN A 37 0.92 -11.75 -12.79
N ASN A 38 -0.26 -11.46 -12.23
CA ASN A 38 -1.54 -11.69 -12.89
C ASN A 38 -1.99 -10.52 -13.77
N ARG A 39 -1.20 -9.42 -13.84
CA ARG A 39 -1.58 -8.15 -14.49
C ARG A 39 -3.01 -7.75 -14.14
N GLU A 40 -3.30 -7.73 -12.83
CA GLU A 40 -4.66 -7.56 -12.31
C GLU A 40 -5.34 -6.30 -12.88
N ASN A 41 -6.61 -6.41 -13.28
CA ASN A 41 -7.35 -5.23 -13.70
C ASN A 41 -7.82 -4.44 -12.46
N LEU A 42 -7.19 -3.29 -12.20
CA LEU A 42 -7.55 -2.40 -11.09
C LEU A 42 -8.38 -1.19 -11.54
N GLN A 43 -8.83 -1.16 -12.79
CA GLN A 43 -9.58 -0.03 -13.33
C GLN A 43 -10.88 0.18 -12.53
N GLY A 44 -11.20 1.42 -12.20
CA GLY A 44 -12.37 1.75 -11.38
C GLY A 44 -12.14 1.69 -9.86
N TYR A 45 -11.00 1.17 -9.39
CA TYR A 45 -10.69 1.18 -7.96
C TYR A 45 -10.48 2.62 -7.47
N THR A 46 -10.91 2.89 -6.25
CA THR A 46 -10.65 4.17 -5.57
C THR A 46 -9.26 4.19 -4.94
N LYS A 47 -8.74 5.39 -4.68
CA LYS A 47 -7.50 5.57 -3.90
C LYS A 47 -7.48 4.80 -2.58
N THR A 48 -8.61 4.78 -1.86
CA THR A 48 -8.71 4.08 -0.57
C THR A 48 -8.60 2.56 -0.74
N GLN A 49 -9.21 2.00 -1.79
CA GLN A 49 -9.07 0.57 -2.08
C GLN A 49 -7.62 0.21 -2.44
N ILE A 50 -6.95 1.06 -3.24
CA ILE A 50 -5.53 0.87 -3.57
C ILE A 50 -4.63 0.97 -2.34
N LEU A 51 -4.85 1.97 -1.45
CA LEU A 51 -4.10 2.10 -0.20
C LEU A 51 -4.32 0.92 0.76
N ARG A 52 -5.54 0.39 0.84
CA ARG A 52 -5.81 -0.79 1.68
C ARG A 52 -5.10 -2.02 1.14
N LYS A 53 -5.06 -2.19 -0.19
CA LYS A 53 -4.48 -3.38 -0.82
C LYS A 53 -2.96 -3.36 -0.85
N PHE A 54 -2.35 -2.24 -1.24
CA PHE A 54 -0.91 -2.11 -1.48
C PHE A 54 -0.19 -1.19 -0.48
N GLY A 55 -0.90 -0.62 0.50
CA GLY A 55 -0.33 0.35 1.42
C GLY A 55 0.00 1.68 0.73
N LYS A 56 0.85 2.48 1.40
CA LYS A 56 1.36 3.73 0.84
C LYS A 56 2.28 3.46 -0.35
N PRO A 57 2.16 4.21 -1.45
CA PRO A 57 3.07 4.10 -2.58
C PRO A 57 4.44 4.67 -2.22
N GLN A 58 5.47 4.15 -2.90
CA GLN A 58 6.86 4.61 -2.79
C GLN A 58 7.01 6.01 -3.39
N LEU A 59 6.33 6.27 -4.51
CA LEU A 59 6.31 7.58 -5.16
C LEU A 59 4.87 8.00 -5.47
N ARG A 60 4.62 9.30 -5.32
CA ARG A 60 3.34 9.93 -5.65
C ARG A 60 3.62 11.21 -6.42
N LYS A 61 3.07 11.33 -7.62
CA LYS A 61 3.09 12.55 -8.43
C LYS A 61 1.66 13.01 -8.67
N SER A 62 1.40 14.31 -8.50
CA SER A 62 0.09 14.90 -8.79
C SER A 62 0.29 16.14 -9.63
N TYR A 63 -0.57 16.34 -10.63
CA TYR A 63 -0.60 17.55 -11.45
C TYR A 63 -2.02 17.83 -11.94
N LEU A 64 -2.26 19.07 -12.35
CA LEU A 64 -3.51 19.49 -12.97
C LEU A 64 -3.31 19.54 -14.48
N LYS A 65 -4.26 18.96 -15.23
CA LYS A 65 -4.31 19.08 -16.69
C LYS A 65 -5.75 19.36 -17.08
N ASN A 66 -6.00 20.51 -17.70
CA ASN A 66 -7.35 20.94 -18.10
C ASN A 66 -8.36 20.80 -16.94
N GLU A 67 -8.03 21.38 -15.77
CA GLU A 67 -8.84 21.33 -14.53
C GLU A 67 -9.02 19.93 -13.90
N LEU A 68 -8.53 18.87 -14.55
CA LEU A 68 -8.54 17.52 -14.01
C LEU A 68 -7.30 17.27 -13.16
N LYS A 69 -7.51 16.87 -11.90
CA LYS A 69 -6.44 16.37 -11.04
C LYS A 69 -6.07 14.96 -11.47
N ILE A 70 -4.88 14.83 -12.03
CA ILE A 70 -4.25 13.56 -12.37
C ILE A 70 -3.22 13.24 -11.30
N GLU A 71 -3.26 12.02 -10.80
CA GLU A 71 -2.31 11.55 -9.80
C GLU A 71 -1.77 10.19 -10.18
N THR A 72 -0.46 10.00 -10.10
CA THR A 72 0.22 8.75 -10.40
C THR A 72 0.91 8.25 -9.15
N TRP A 73 0.63 7.00 -8.79
CA TRP A 73 1.27 6.29 -7.69
C TRP A 73 2.13 5.16 -8.24
N VAL A 74 3.34 5.04 -7.72
CA VAL A 74 4.27 3.98 -8.11
C VAL A 74 4.47 3.05 -6.93
N TYR A 75 4.26 1.77 -7.20
CA TYR A 75 4.57 0.66 -6.31
C TYR A 75 5.69 -0.14 -6.93
N GLN A 76 6.85 -0.17 -6.27
CA GLN A 76 8.01 -0.88 -6.77
C GLN A 76 8.74 -1.67 -5.68
N ASN A 77 9.16 -2.87 -6.02
CA ASN A 77 10.12 -3.68 -5.27
C ASN A 77 11.08 -4.34 -6.26
N ILE A 78 12.00 -5.18 -5.77
CA ILE A 78 13.00 -5.87 -6.59
C ILE A 78 12.41 -6.83 -7.65
N TYR A 79 11.12 -7.19 -7.56
CA TYR A 79 10.44 -8.16 -8.44
C TYR A 79 9.22 -7.59 -9.17
N SER A 80 8.77 -6.38 -8.87
CA SER A 80 7.49 -5.86 -9.34
C SER A 80 7.53 -4.36 -9.48
N PHE A 81 7.04 -3.85 -10.60
CA PHE A 81 6.80 -2.44 -10.83
C PHE A 81 5.36 -2.24 -11.32
N ILE A 82 4.57 -1.51 -10.53
CA ILE A 82 3.18 -1.16 -10.83
C ILE A 82 3.02 0.36 -10.74
N GLU A 83 2.62 0.97 -11.84
CA GLU A 83 2.30 2.40 -11.90
C GLU A 83 0.79 2.55 -12.10
N ILE A 84 0.14 3.26 -11.18
CA ILE A 84 -1.31 3.43 -11.14
C ILE A 84 -1.63 4.91 -11.33
N THR A 85 -2.39 5.25 -12.37
CA THR A 85 -2.87 6.60 -12.60
C THR A 85 -4.33 6.73 -12.18
N PHE A 86 -4.60 7.79 -11.43
CA PHE A 86 -5.91 8.19 -10.97
C PHE A 86 -6.34 9.48 -11.65
N ILE A 87 -7.60 9.54 -12.05
CA ILE A 87 -8.28 10.78 -12.45
C ILE A 87 -9.50 10.91 -11.55
N LYS A 88 -9.70 12.10 -10.96
CA LYS A 88 -10.79 12.34 -9.99
C LYS A 88 -10.87 11.32 -8.83
N GLY A 89 -9.74 10.72 -8.44
CA GLY A 89 -9.68 9.78 -7.32
C GLY A 89 -9.88 8.30 -7.66
N VAL A 90 -10.09 7.98 -8.94
CA VAL A 90 -10.38 6.62 -9.42
C VAL A 90 -9.29 6.17 -10.40
N VAL A 91 -8.89 4.91 -10.32
CA VAL A 91 -7.89 4.31 -11.22
C VAL A 91 -8.43 4.30 -12.65
N THR A 92 -7.72 4.97 -13.54
CA THR A 92 -8.02 5.00 -14.98
C THR A 92 -7.01 4.25 -15.82
N LYS A 93 -5.78 4.08 -15.33
CA LYS A 93 -4.71 3.37 -16.01
C LYS A 93 -3.82 2.65 -15.02
N VAL A 94 -3.41 1.45 -15.38
CA VAL A 94 -2.41 0.66 -14.66
C VAL A 94 -1.34 0.22 -15.65
N ILE A 95 -0.07 0.31 -15.26
CA ILE A 95 1.06 -0.14 -16.05
C ILE A 95 1.88 -1.11 -15.19
N TYR A 96 2.08 -2.31 -15.72
CA TYR A 96 2.95 -3.35 -15.16
C TYR A 96 4.21 -3.43 -16.03
N LYS A 97 5.38 -3.08 -15.47
CA LYS A 97 6.67 -3.08 -16.18
C LYS A 97 7.59 -4.19 -15.71
#